data_AF-A0A954TV53-F1
#
_entry.id   AF-A0A954TV53-F1
#
_cell.length_a   1.000
_cell.length_b   1.000
_cell.length_c   1.000
_cell.angle_alpha   90.00
_cell.angle_beta   90.00
_cell.angle_gamma   90.00
#
_symmetry.space_group_name_H-M   'P 1'
#
loop_
_entity.id
_entity.type
_entity.pdbx_description
1 polymer ?
#
loop_
_entity_poly.entity_id
_entity_poly.type
_entity_poly.pdbx_seq_one_letter_code
_entity_poly.pdbx_strand_id
1 'polypeptide(L)'
;MTPPWHESQSEMLDESHERTFRIEIVHASETTAGRVAVRIALETSPSDDIDLWLPSLAPSGEVWKRFSCDDYEWHEFCRLYHLELQARKCQCERLRSLAHKRSLILTYQAGDARHNVAVAMKQHLEHLECKRRYDAGWIIGGLTWPVTEEIERCGGLWFARHKAWTMPNHETWKYIHSLLPGDF
;
A
#
# COMPACT_ATOMS: atom_id res chain seq x y z
N MET A 1 -16.77 -21.49 -39.60
CA MET A 1 -17.57 -20.31 -39.21
C MET A 1 -17.46 -20.17 -37.70
N THR A 2 -16.55 -19.32 -37.25
CA THR A 2 -16.37 -18.93 -35.85
C THR A 2 -17.32 -17.78 -35.50
N PRO A 3 -17.84 -17.67 -34.26
CA PRO A 3 -18.75 -16.59 -33.88
C PRO A 3 -18.00 -15.25 -33.80
N PRO A 4 -18.62 -14.12 -34.18
CA PRO A 4 -17.95 -12.83 -34.39
C PRO A 4 -17.70 -12.01 -33.11
N TRP A 5 -17.62 -12.65 -31.93
CA TRP A 5 -17.60 -11.94 -30.64
C TRP A 5 -16.26 -11.98 -29.91
N HIS A 6 -15.19 -12.50 -30.54
CA HIS A 6 -13.93 -12.77 -29.85
C HIS A 6 -12.83 -11.72 -30.05
N GLU A 7 -13.14 -10.59 -30.68
CA GLU A 7 -12.10 -9.65 -31.14
C GLU A 7 -12.30 -8.19 -30.70
N SER A 8 -13.21 -7.90 -29.76
CA SER A 8 -13.49 -6.49 -29.38
C SER A 8 -13.66 -6.22 -27.88
N GLN A 9 -13.26 -7.13 -26.99
CA GLN A 9 -13.15 -6.81 -25.55
C GLN A 9 -11.74 -6.38 -25.11
N SER A 10 -10.71 -6.60 -25.93
CA SER A 10 -9.33 -6.17 -25.61
C SER A 10 -9.04 -4.70 -25.93
N GLU A 11 -9.92 -4.02 -26.67
CA GLU A 11 -9.69 -2.66 -27.19
C GLU A 11 -10.66 -1.61 -26.62
N MET A 12 -11.30 -1.92 -25.48
CA MET A 12 -12.20 -1.00 -24.77
C MET A 12 -11.85 -0.85 -23.28
N LEU A 13 -10.58 -1.13 -22.92
CA LEU A 13 -9.97 -0.67 -21.67
C LEU A 13 -9.27 0.67 -21.94
N ASP A 14 -10.07 1.66 -22.31
CA ASP A 14 -9.66 3.05 -22.48
C ASP A 14 -9.18 3.61 -21.12
N GLU A 15 -7.86 3.68 -20.97
CA GLU A 15 -7.03 4.68 -20.30
C GLU A 15 -7.43 5.27 -18.94
N SER A 16 -8.38 4.70 -18.21
CA SER A 16 -8.66 5.01 -16.80
C SER A 16 -7.87 4.07 -15.90
N HIS A 17 -6.54 4.06 -16.03
CA HIS A 17 -5.66 3.30 -15.17
C HIS A 17 -5.75 3.83 -13.73
N GLU A 18 -6.74 3.38 -12.94
CA GLU A 18 -6.53 3.14 -11.52
C GLU A 18 -5.41 2.11 -11.44
N ARG A 19 -4.16 2.59 -11.51
CA ARG A 19 -2.99 1.74 -11.35
C ARG A 19 -3.11 1.10 -9.98
N THR A 20 -2.86 -0.20 -9.92
CA THR A 20 -2.92 -0.97 -8.68
C THR A 20 -2.12 -0.25 -7.60
N PHE A 21 -2.77 0.02 -6.46
CA PHE A 21 -2.12 0.57 -5.27
C PHE A 21 -0.83 -0.20 -4.97
N ARG A 22 0.33 0.43 -5.19
CA ARG A 22 1.63 -0.24 -5.10
C ARG A 22 2.59 0.57 -4.24
N ILE A 23 3.08 -0.09 -3.18
CA ILE A 23 4.11 0.44 -2.29
C ILE A 23 5.26 -0.54 -2.23
N GLU A 24 6.42 -0.07 -2.65
CA GLU A 24 7.70 -0.78 -2.59
C GLU A 24 8.55 -0.19 -1.47
N ILE A 25 9.39 -1.03 -0.85
CA ILE A 25 10.34 -0.60 0.17
C ILE A 25 11.73 -0.93 -0.34
N VAL A 26 12.62 0.05 -0.29
CA VAL A 26 14.00 -0.08 -0.79
C VAL A 26 14.94 0.53 0.24
N HIS A 27 16.12 -0.06 0.43
CA HIS A 27 17.14 0.58 1.27
C HIS A 27 17.66 1.85 0.56
N ALA A 28 17.92 2.94 1.29
CA ALA A 28 18.26 4.22 0.67
C ALA A 28 19.48 4.16 -0.27
N SER A 29 20.41 3.23 -0.04
CA SER A 29 21.57 2.99 -0.91
C SER A 29 21.24 2.38 -2.28
N GLU A 30 20.03 1.88 -2.48
CA GLU A 30 19.60 1.14 -3.68
C GLU A 30 18.65 1.96 -4.58
N THR A 31 18.52 3.26 -4.34
CA THR A 31 17.60 4.13 -5.09
C THR A 31 18.13 4.41 -6.51
N THR A 32 17.29 4.26 -7.55
CA THR A 32 17.62 4.53 -8.97
C THR A 32 16.88 5.77 -9.48
N ALA A 33 17.58 6.61 -10.26
CA ALA A 33 17.00 7.73 -11.01
C ALA A 33 15.82 7.30 -11.93
N GLY A 34 14.75 8.08 -12.01
CA GLY A 34 13.44 7.83 -12.62
C GLY A 34 12.20 7.60 -11.69
N ARG A 35 12.31 7.46 -10.36
CA ARG A 35 11.24 7.06 -9.42
C ARG A 35 10.96 8.08 -8.30
N VAL A 36 9.77 8.01 -7.70
CA VAL A 36 9.41 8.85 -6.53
C VAL A 36 9.82 8.14 -5.26
N ALA A 37 10.98 8.49 -4.72
CA ALA A 37 11.35 8.08 -3.37
C ALA A 37 10.72 9.04 -2.36
N VAL A 38 9.89 8.51 -1.46
CA VAL A 38 9.52 9.24 -0.25
C VAL A 38 10.59 8.94 0.78
N ARG A 39 11.48 9.92 0.94
CA ARG A 39 12.50 9.91 1.97
C ARG A 39 11.90 10.49 3.25
N ILE A 40 11.89 9.64 4.26
CA ILE A 40 11.52 9.95 5.64
C ILE A 40 12.87 9.95 6.39
N ALA A 41 13.50 11.13 6.56
CA ALA A 41 14.92 11.42 6.91
C ALA A 41 15.74 10.42 7.77
N LEU A 42 17.08 10.29 7.58
CA LEU A 42 18.17 11.18 8.08
C LEU A 42 19.44 11.23 7.17
N GLU A 43 19.74 12.42 6.65
CA GLU A 43 20.95 12.89 5.89
C GLU A 43 21.15 12.56 4.38
N THR A 44 21.43 13.69 3.70
CA THR A 44 22.09 14.07 2.42
C THR A 44 21.62 13.70 0.98
N SER A 45 21.68 14.79 0.19
CA SER A 45 21.70 15.12 -1.26
C SER A 45 20.63 14.60 -2.23
N PRO A 46 20.00 15.48 -3.05
CA PRO A 46 19.13 15.08 -4.15
C PRO A 46 19.97 14.65 -5.37
N SER A 47 19.51 13.61 -6.05
CA SER A 47 19.94 13.20 -7.40
C SER A 47 18.68 12.97 -8.24
N ASP A 48 18.75 13.29 -9.53
CA ASP A 48 17.63 13.57 -10.46
C ASP A 48 16.47 12.55 -10.47
N ASP A 49 15.59 12.75 -9.50
CA ASP A 49 14.28 12.13 -9.40
C ASP A 49 13.27 13.00 -8.66
N ILE A 50 11.97 12.70 -8.79
CA ILE A 50 10.95 13.36 -7.95
C ILE A 50 11.04 12.78 -6.53
N ASP A 51 12.12 13.09 -5.84
CA ASP A 51 12.37 12.79 -4.44
C ASP A 51 11.48 13.68 -3.58
N LEU A 52 10.44 13.08 -3.00
CA LEU A 52 9.54 13.74 -2.07
C LEU A 52 10.12 13.63 -0.67
N TRP A 53 10.88 14.65 -0.27
CA TRP A 53 11.36 14.81 1.09
C TRP A 53 10.22 15.20 2.03
N LEU A 54 9.81 14.28 2.92
CA LEU A 54 8.69 14.48 3.85
C LEU A 54 9.15 14.31 5.30
N PRO A 55 9.97 15.25 5.83
CA PRO A 55 10.49 15.19 7.19
C PRO A 55 9.36 15.27 8.23
N SER A 56 8.24 15.90 7.87
CA SER A 56 7.06 15.96 8.72
C SER A 56 6.42 14.60 8.96
N LEU A 57 6.74 13.56 8.19
CA LEU A 57 6.25 12.20 8.41
C LEU A 57 7.26 11.34 9.16
N ALA A 58 8.46 11.84 9.43
CA ALA A 58 9.43 11.10 10.24
C ALA A 58 8.90 10.85 11.66
N PRO A 59 9.25 9.70 12.26
CA PRO A 59 8.94 9.47 13.66
C PRO A 59 9.57 10.58 14.51
N SER A 60 8.88 11.01 15.56
CA SER A 60 9.47 11.96 16.50
C SER A 60 10.73 11.38 17.16
N GLY A 61 11.56 12.25 17.72
CA GLY A 61 12.75 11.82 18.46
C GLY A 61 12.43 10.88 19.63
N GLU A 62 11.25 10.98 20.23
CA GLU A 62 10.81 10.08 21.31
C GLU A 62 10.48 8.68 20.80
N VAL A 63 9.74 8.59 19.69
CA VAL A 63 9.41 7.32 19.03
C VAL A 63 10.68 6.68 18.43
N TRP A 64 11.58 7.49 17.88
CA TRP A 64 12.86 7.04 17.37
C TRP A 64 13.78 6.46 18.45
N LYS A 65 13.88 7.11 19.62
CA LYS A 65 14.66 6.57 20.75
C LYS A 65 14.22 5.18 21.15
N ARG A 66 12.91 4.90 21.09
CA ARG A 66 12.37 3.55 21.37
C ARG A 66 12.78 2.54 20.30
N PHE A 67 12.81 2.96 19.03
CA PHE A 67 13.30 2.11 17.93
C PHE A 67 14.79 1.77 18.06
N SER A 68 15.61 2.67 18.61
CA SER A 68 17.06 2.48 18.74
C SER A 68 17.51 1.72 20.01
N CYS A 69 16.59 1.20 20.82
CA CYS A 69 16.95 0.41 22.02
C CYS A 69 17.18 -1.06 21.66
N ASP A 70 18.17 -1.72 22.26
CA ASP A 70 18.49 -3.14 21.98
C ASP A 70 17.37 -4.13 22.36
N ASP A 71 16.42 -3.71 23.19
CA ASP A 71 15.25 -4.50 23.65
C ASP A 71 13.92 -3.88 23.16
N TYR A 72 13.91 -3.34 21.94
CA TYR A 72 12.74 -2.65 21.44
C TYR A 72 11.62 -3.62 21.03
N GLU A 73 10.41 -3.37 21.55
CA GLU A 73 9.22 -4.05 21.07
C GLU A 73 8.75 -3.38 19.77
N TRP A 74 8.97 -4.04 18.62
CA TRP A 74 8.53 -3.57 17.30
C TRP A 74 7.04 -3.18 17.28
N HIS A 75 6.19 -3.95 17.93
CA HIS A 75 4.76 -3.67 18.03
C HIS A 75 4.46 -2.33 18.71
N GLU A 76 5.22 -1.98 19.75
CA GLU A 76 5.04 -0.72 20.48
C GLU A 76 5.53 0.48 19.66
N PHE A 77 6.65 0.33 18.94
CA PHE A 77 7.10 1.32 17.96
C PHE A 77 6.01 1.57 16.90
N CYS A 78 5.47 0.50 16.29
CA CYS A 78 4.40 0.61 15.31
C CYS A 78 3.17 1.30 15.87
N ARG A 79 2.79 1.00 17.12
CA ARG A 79 1.65 1.62 17.80
C ARG A 79 1.85 3.13 17.96
N LEU A 80 2.99 3.55 18.51
CA LEU A 80 3.29 4.97 18.74
C LEU A 80 3.42 5.73 17.43
N TYR A 81 4.15 5.19 16.47
CA TYR A 81 4.31 5.82 15.16
C TYR A 81 2.98 5.91 14.41
N HIS A 82 2.11 4.90 14.52
CA HIS A 82 0.77 4.96 13.94
C HIS A 82 -0.05 6.12 14.51
N LEU A 83 0.06 6.42 15.82
CA LEU A 83 -0.61 7.58 16.43
C LEU A 83 -0.09 8.91 15.85
N GLU A 84 1.22 9.04 15.64
CA GLU A 84 1.80 10.22 14.99
C GLU A 84 1.31 10.37 13.54
N LEU A 85 1.23 9.27 12.80
CA LEU A 85 0.71 9.27 11.42
C LEU A 85 -0.79 9.59 11.36
N GLN A 86 -1.58 9.14 12.34
CA GLN A 86 -2.98 9.52 12.46
C GLN A 86 -3.16 11.03 12.69
N ALA A 87 -2.31 11.66 13.51
CA ALA A 87 -2.31 13.11 13.68
C ALA A 87 -1.98 13.86 12.37
N ARG A 88 -1.28 13.20 11.44
CA ARG A 88 -0.85 13.71 10.14
C ARG A 88 -1.69 13.16 8.97
N LYS A 89 -2.94 12.77 9.24
CA LYS A 89 -3.84 12.07 8.29
C LYS A 89 -3.88 12.68 6.89
N CYS A 90 -3.97 14.00 6.76
CA CYS A 90 -4.04 14.65 5.43
C CYS A 90 -2.81 14.35 4.55
N GLN A 91 -1.62 14.26 5.15
CA GLN A 91 -0.39 13.92 4.42
C GLN A 91 -0.37 12.43 4.04
N CYS A 92 -0.78 11.56 4.96
CA CYS A 92 -0.90 10.12 4.70
C CYS A 92 -1.93 9.83 3.59
N GLU A 93 -3.07 10.50 3.58
CA GLU A 93 -4.09 10.38 2.52
C GLU A 93 -3.57 10.85 1.15
N ARG A 94 -2.75 11.91 1.13
CA ARG A 94 -2.10 12.36 -0.10
C ARG A 94 -1.12 11.29 -0.61
N LEU A 95 -0.31 10.69 0.26
CA LEU A 95 0.60 9.61 -0.12
C LEU A 95 -0.15 8.36 -0.60
N ARG A 96 -1.22 7.95 0.11
CA ARG A 96 -2.10 6.85 -0.31
C ARG A 96 -2.66 7.11 -1.71
N SER A 97 -3.13 8.33 -1.97
CA SER A 97 -3.66 8.71 -3.29
C SER A 97 -2.57 8.74 -4.36
N LEU A 98 -1.33 9.10 -4.01
CA LEU A 98 -0.20 9.04 -4.93
C LEU A 98 0.17 7.59 -5.29
N ALA A 99 0.04 6.64 -4.35
CA ALA A 99 0.31 5.22 -4.59
C ALA A 99 -0.64 4.56 -5.60
N HIS A 100 -1.79 5.19 -5.91
CA HIS A 100 -2.68 4.80 -7.02
C HIS A 100 -2.29 5.44 -8.36
N LYS A 101 -1.56 6.56 -8.35
CA LYS A 101 -1.15 7.24 -9.57
C LYS A 101 0.19 6.75 -10.08
N ARG A 102 1.04 6.26 -9.17
CA ARG A 102 2.43 5.83 -9.44
C ARG A 102 2.89 4.90 -8.34
N SER A 103 3.84 4.02 -8.65
CA SER A 103 4.51 3.21 -7.62
C SER A 103 5.16 4.13 -6.60
N LEU A 104 4.78 3.97 -5.33
CA LEU A 104 5.36 4.70 -4.22
C LEU A 104 6.54 3.89 -3.68
N ILE A 105 7.73 4.49 -3.65
CA ILE A 105 8.91 3.85 -3.05
C ILE A 105 9.17 4.51 -1.71
N LEU A 106 9.09 3.72 -0.64
CA LEU A 106 9.46 4.14 0.70
C LEU A 106 10.90 3.71 0.96
N THR A 107 11.77 4.67 1.24
CA THR A 107 13.17 4.38 1.52
C THR A 107 13.45 4.37 3.02
N TYR A 108 14.31 3.48 3.48
CA TYR A 108 14.79 3.45 4.86
C TYR A 108 16.33 3.39 4.91
N GLN A 109 16.91 3.88 6.01
CA GLN A 109 18.37 3.90 6.25
C GLN A 109 18.78 3.15 7.51
N ALA A 110 17.86 2.93 8.45
CA ALA A 110 18.13 2.24 9.70
C ALA A 110 17.05 1.19 9.98
N GLY A 111 17.46 0.14 10.69
CA GLY A 111 16.66 -1.07 10.90
C GLY A 111 17.02 -2.18 9.92
N ASP A 112 16.30 -3.29 10.05
CA ASP A 112 16.40 -4.43 9.15
C ASP A 112 15.31 -4.39 8.07
N ALA A 113 15.31 -5.33 7.13
CA ALA A 113 14.36 -5.37 6.02
C ALA A 113 12.88 -5.53 6.43
N ARG A 114 12.61 -6.05 7.64
CA ARG A 114 11.27 -6.31 8.19
C ARG A 114 10.88 -5.29 9.26
N HIS A 115 11.83 -4.72 9.97
CA HIS A 115 11.62 -3.77 11.06
C HIS A 115 12.34 -2.47 10.76
N ASN A 116 11.66 -1.60 10.01
CA ASN A 116 12.14 -0.26 9.70
C ASN A 116 10.95 0.70 9.50
N VAL A 117 11.23 2.00 9.54
CA VAL A 117 10.20 3.05 9.43
C VAL A 117 9.37 2.92 8.14
N ALA A 118 9.98 2.52 7.02
CA ALA A 118 9.28 2.35 5.76
C ALA A 118 8.26 1.20 5.82
N VAL A 119 8.56 0.11 6.53
CA VAL A 119 7.60 -1.00 6.77
C VAL A 119 6.41 -0.51 7.59
N ALA A 120 6.65 0.20 8.70
CA ALA A 120 5.55 0.72 9.53
C ALA A 120 4.70 1.75 8.75
N MET A 121 5.33 2.59 7.93
CA MET A 121 4.64 3.53 7.06
C MET A 121 3.81 2.83 5.98
N LYS A 122 4.35 1.81 5.32
CA LYS A 122 3.63 0.98 4.35
C LYS A 122 2.37 0.38 4.97
N GLN A 123 2.51 -0.25 6.14
CA GLN A 123 1.39 -0.84 6.87
C GLN A 123 0.30 0.20 7.18
N HIS A 124 0.68 1.42 7.58
CA HIS A 124 -0.29 2.49 7.82
C HIS A 124 -1.02 2.93 6.54
N LEU A 125 -0.31 3.08 5.42
CA LEU A 125 -0.91 3.46 4.14
C LEU A 125 -1.84 2.36 3.58
N GLU A 126 -1.43 1.10 3.67
CA GLU A 126 -2.27 -0.05 3.33
C GLU A 126 -3.51 -0.11 4.23
N HIS A 127 -3.37 0.16 5.53
CA HIS A 127 -4.51 0.24 6.44
C HIS A 127 -5.53 1.31 6.01
N LEU A 128 -5.07 2.50 5.62
CA LEU A 128 -5.95 3.56 5.12
C LEU A 128 -6.66 3.15 3.83
N GLU A 129 -5.95 2.47 2.91
CA GLU A 129 -6.55 1.98 1.68
C GLU A 129 -7.57 0.88 1.92
N CYS A 130 -7.25 -0.11 2.76
CA CYS A 130 -8.19 -1.15 3.19
C CYS A 130 -9.42 -0.53 3.83
N LYS A 131 -9.25 0.44 4.74
CA LYS A 131 -10.37 1.13 5.38
C LYS A 131 -11.26 1.83 4.34
N ARG A 132 -10.68 2.55 3.36
CA ARG A 132 -11.44 3.21 2.29
C ARG A 132 -12.27 2.21 1.49
N ARG A 133 -11.64 1.11 1.04
CA ARG A 133 -12.29 0.06 0.24
C ARG A 133 -13.38 -0.67 1.03
N TYR A 134 -13.14 -0.90 2.33
CA TYR A 134 -14.12 -1.44 3.25
C TYR A 134 -15.32 -0.52 3.40
N ASP A 135 -15.08 0.79 3.62
CA ASP A 135 -16.14 1.81 3.72
C ASP A 135 -16.92 1.93 2.39
N ALA A 136 -16.31 1.62 1.25
CA ALA A 136 -16.97 1.55 -0.06
C ALA A 136 -17.77 0.24 -0.31
N GLY A 137 -17.67 -0.75 0.59
CA GLY A 137 -18.40 -2.02 0.50
C GLY A 137 -17.78 -3.07 -0.44
N TRP A 138 -16.58 -2.84 -0.98
CA TRP A 138 -15.93 -3.79 -1.90
C TRP A 138 -15.13 -4.83 -1.15
N ILE A 139 -15.85 -5.67 -0.40
CA ILE A 139 -15.25 -6.66 0.50
C ILE A 139 -15.57 -8.09 0.08
N ILE A 140 -14.66 -9.00 0.42
CA ILE A 140 -14.85 -10.44 0.27
C ILE A 140 -14.59 -11.11 1.62
N GLY A 141 -15.57 -11.88 2.09
CA GLY A 141 -15.57 -12.57 3.38
C GLY A 141 -14.66 -13.81 3.43
N GLY A 142 -14.36 -14.27 4.66
CA GLY A 142 -13.24 -15.15 5.02
C GLY A 142 -13.20 -16.61 4.52
N LEU A 143 -13.93 -16.96 3.46
CA LEU A 143 -13.77 -18.23 2.74
C LEU A 143 -13.41 -17.91 1.28
N THR A 144 -12.13 -17.62 1.04
CA THR A 144 -11.63 -17.20 -0.28
C THR A 144 -10.82 -18.27 -0.99
N TRP A 145 -10.82 -19.51 -0.51
CA TRP A 145 -10.23 -20.62 -1.27
C TRP A 145 -11.25 -21.13 -2.30
N PRO A 146 -10.87 -21.36 -3.57
CA PRO A 146 -9.52 -21.29 -4.15
C PRO A 146 -9.10 -19.92 -4.73
N VAL A 147 -9.95 -18.90 -4.68
CA VAL A 147 -9.79 -17.61 -5.38
C VAL A 147 -8.76 -16.63 -4.77
N THR A 148 -7.99 -17.02 -3.76
CA THR A 148 -7.04 -16.12 -3.08
C THR A 148 -5.99 -15.57 -4.04
N GLU A 149 -5.46 -16.39 -4.95
CA GLU A 149 -4.46 -15.96 -5.94
C GLU A 149 -5.04 -14.94 -6.91
N GLU A 150 -6.30 -15.11 -7.33
CA GLU A 150 -7.02 -14.17 -8.17
C GLU A 150 -7.28 -12.85 -7.45
N ILE A 151 -7.63 -12.89 -6.15
CA ILE A 151 -7.80 -11.69 -5.34
C ILE A 151 -6.51 -10.87 -5.32
N GLU A 152 -5.37 -11.51 -5.05
CA GLU A 152 -4.07 -10.84 -5.03
C GLU A 152 -3.70 -10.29 -6.41
N ARG A 153 -3.95 -11.06 -7.48
CA ARG A 153 -3.72 -10.63 -8.88
C ARG A 153 -4.55 -9.39 -9.24
N CYS A 154 -5.78 -9.31 -8.75
CA CYS A 154 -6.64 -8.15 -8.90
C CYS A 154 -6.22 -6.97 -8.01
N GLY A 155 -5.20 -7.09 -7.17
CA GLY A 155 -4.75 -6.05 -6.25
C GLY A 155 -5.60 -5.93 -4.99
N GLY A 156 -6.27 -7.03 -4.61
CA GLY A 156 -6.95 -7.15 -3.33
C GLY A 156 -5.97 -7.01 -2.17
N LEU A 157 -6.39 -6.32 -1.11
CA LEU A 157 -5.61 -6.15 0.10
C LEU A 157 -6.30 -6.81 1.27
N TRP A 158 -5.55 -7.60 2.05
CA TRP A 158 -6.05 -8.22 3.26
C TRP A 158 -6.20 -7.19 4.38
N PHE A 159 -7.43 -7.04 4.89
CA PHE A 159 -7.71 -6.16 6.01
C PHE A 159 -7.78 -6.95 7.31
N ALA A 160 -6.62 -7.15 7.94
CA ALA A 160 -6.47 -7.96 9.15
C ALA A 160 -7.46 -7.60 10.27
N ARG A 161 -7.77 -6.31 10.45
CA ARG A 161 -8.73 -5.81 11.46
C ARG A 161 -10.14 -6.39 11.27
N HIS A 162 -10.58 -6.53 10.02
CA HIS A 162 -11.93 -6.98 9.67
C HIS A 162 -11.96 -8.42 9.15
N LYS A 163 -10.79 -9.07 9.04
CA LYS A 163 -10.61 -10.43 8.51
C LYS A 163 -11.30 -10.62 7.15
N ALA A 164 -11.15 -9.62 6.28
CA ALA A 164 -11.77 -9.58 4.97
C ALA A 164 -10.77 -9.07 3.93
N TRP A 165 -10.93 -9.51 2.69
CA TRP A 165 -10.25 -8.90 1.57
C TRP A 165 -10.97 -7.64 1.13
N THR A 166 -10.21 -6.65 0.69
CA THR A 166 -10.74 -5.39 0.17
C THR A 166 -10.27 -5.18 -1.27
N MET A 167 -11.23 -5.03 -2.17
CA MET A 167 -10.99 -4.96 -3.61
C MET A 167 -10.78 -3.50 -4.05
N PRO A 168 -9.93 -3.26 -5.07
CA PRO A 168 -9.61 -1.91 -5.49
C PRO A 168 -10.79 -1.17 -6.10
N ASN A 169 -11.69 -1.89 -6.78
CA ASN A 169 -12.86 -1.34 -7.43
C ASN A 169 -14.00 -2.36 -7.54
N HIS A 170 -15.16 -1.88 -7.94
CA HIS A 170 -16.38 -2.66 -8.07
C HIS A 170 -16.28 -3.76 -9.15
N GLU A 171 -15.51 -3.55 -10.22
CA GLU A 171 -15.37 -4.51 -11.33
C GLU A 171 -14.58 -5.75 -10.90
N THR A 172 -13.42 -5.55 -10.28
CA THR A 172 -12.62 -6.65 -9.72
C THR A 172 -13.36 -7.37 -8.60
N TRP A 173 -14.10 -6.64 -7.76
CA TRP A 173 -14.98 -7.24 -6.77
C TRP A 173 -16.03 -8.17 -7.40
N LYS A 174 -16.75 -7.70 -8.43
CA LYS A 174 -17.72 -8.53 -9.17
C LYS A 174 -17.08 -9.75 -9.81
N TYR A 175 -15.90 -9.57 -10.40
CA TYR A 175 -15.15 -10.66 -11.01
C TYR A 175 -14.84 -11.75 -9.97
N ILE A 176 -14.24 -11.40 -8.83
CA ILE A 176 -13.95 -12.42 -7.80
C ILE A 176 -15.24 -13.04 -7.26
N HIS A 177 -16.30 -12.24 -7.05
CA HIS A 177 -17.58 -12.77 -6.60
C HIS A 177 -18.17 -13.80 -7.57
N SER A 178 -17.95 -13.65 -8.88
CA SER A 178 -18.37 -14.64 -9.88
C SER A 178 -17.59 -15.95 -9.83
N LEU A 179 -16.39 -15.94 -9.24
CA LEU A 179 -15.54 -17.12 -9.07
C LEU A 179 -15.80 -17.85 -7.74
N LEU A 180 -16.46 -17.20 -6.78
CA LEU A 180 -16.77 -17.81 -5.50
C LEU A 180 -17.84 -18.89 -5.68
N PRO A 181 -17.62 -20.10 -5.14
CA PRO A 181 -18.62 -21.16 -5.18
C PRO A 181 -19.75 -20.84 -4.19
N GLY A 182 -20.84 -20.22 -4.67
CA GLY A 182 -22.07 -20.04 -3.90
C GLY A 182 -22.87 -18.79 -4.28
N ASP A 183 -24.19 -18.90 -4.20
CA ASP A 183 -25.09 -17.74 -4.15
C ASP A 183 -24.99 -17.15 -2.73
N PHE A 184 -24.37 -15.97 -2.59
CA PHE A 184 -24.25 -15.23 -1.33
C PHE A 184 -25.22 -14.05 -1.29
#